data_AF-A0A0F2MDZ9-F1
#
_entry.id   AF-A0A0F2MDZ9-F1
#
_cell.length_a   1.000
_cell.length_b   1.000
_cell.length_c   1.000
_cell.angle_alpha   90.00
_cell.angle_beta   90.00
_cell.angle_gamma   90.00
#
_symmetry.space_group_name_H-M   'P 1'
#
loop_
_entity.id
_entity.type
_entity.pdbx_description
1 polymer ?
#
loop_
_entity_poly.entity_id
_entity_poly.type
_entity_poly.pdbx_seq_one_letter_code
_entity_poly.pdbx_strand_id
1 'polypeptide(L)'
;MASTSSTATPAKMSFQSRVNAVKTPKSDINALILDYLTMEGYPQAAANFSKEANLPPQQDKSFVHARQQIRSAIHNGKIDEAITLLNHFNPEILDQDPPLHFALLRLQLVERIRQANSSGNDFAPVVKFAQDQLAPRASTKKEFLEDLEETMVMLFFTPDKMPAAQQRLLSPDLREEVADKVNKAILFHHSKRREAAIRQIVRMRAWAENVAREKKLDVPDIIDLGLNATADNRFHDHEHEAMITT
;
A
#
# COMPACT_ATOMS: atom_id res chain seq x y z
N MET A 1 -3.34 -66.92 -27.27
CA MET A 1 -2.74 -65.65 -27.70
C MET A 1 -3.63 -64.53 -27.15
N ALA A 2 -3.37 -64.06 -25.93
CA ALA A 2 -4.11 -62.96 -25.32
C ALA A 2 -3.14 -61.80 -25.12
N SER A 3 -3.28 -60.77 -25.96
CA SER A 3 -2.45 -59.57 -25.93
C SER A 3 -2.94 -58.67 -24.80
N THR A 4 -2.13 -58.54 -23.74
CA THR A 4 -2.37 -57.57 -22.66
C THR A 4 -1.90 -56.20 -23.11
N SER A 5 -2.84 -55.32 -23.50
CA SER A 5 -2.56 -53.91 -23.71
C SER A 5 -2.42 -53.21 -22.36
N SER A 6 -1.19 -52.92 -21.95
CA SER A 6 -0.90 -52.10 -20.77
C SER A 6 -1.35 -50.66 -21.01
N THR A 7 -2.44 -50.25 -20.36
CA THR A 7 -2.89 -48.85 -20.33
C THR A 7 -1.87 -48.04 -19.52
N ALA A 8 -1.01 -47.29 -20.20
CA ALA A 8 -0.03 -46.42 -19.57
C ALA A 8 -0.73 -45.35 -18.72
N THR A 9 -0.52 -45.38 -17.42
CA THR A 9 -0.97 -44.34 -16.49
C THR A 9 -0.16 -43.06 -16.78
N PRO A 10 -0.78 -41.90 -17.06
CA PRO A 10 -0.01 -40.69 -17.30
C PRO A 10 0.76 -40.31 -16.03
N ALA A 11 2.09 -40.26 -16.13
CA ALA A 11 2.95 -39.86 -15.04
C ALA A 11 2.54 -38.47 -14.55
N LYS A 12 2.21 -38.34 -13.26
CA LYS A 12 1.91 -37.05 -12.64
C LYS A 12 3.14 -36.16 -12.81
N MET A 13 3.04 -35.13 -13.66
CA MET A 13 4.11 -34.14 -13.81
C MET A 13 4.42 -33.51 -12.45
N SER A 14 5.71 -33.39 -12.12
CA SER A 14 6.15 -32.70 -10.91
C SER A 14 5.65 -31.24 -10.90
N PHE A 15 5.52 -30.66 -9.71
CA PHE A 15 5.07 -29.26 -9.57
C PHE A 15 5.86 -28.30 -10.47
N GLN A 16 7.19 -28.41 -10.50
CA GLN A 16 8.04 -27.54 -11.32
C GLN A 16 7.78 -27.70 -12.82
N SER A 17 7.57 -28.93 -13.30
CA SER A 17 7.23 -29.17 -14.70
C SER A 17 5.87 -28.57 -15.08
N ARG A 18 4.90 -28.58 -14.15
CA ARG A 18 3.60 -27.92 -14.35
C ARG A 18 3.76 -26.40 -14.41
N VAL A 19 4.58 -25.81 -13.54
CA VAL A 19 4.89 -24.37 -13.54
C VAL A 19 5.55 -23.96 -14.86
N ASN A 20 6.57 -24.69 -15.31
CA ASN A 20 7.27 -24.39 -16.57
C ASN A 20 6.38 -24.55 -17.81
N ALA A 21 5.33 -25.38 -17.73
CA ALA A 21 4.37 -25.55 -18.81
C ALA A 21 3.38 -24.37 -18.93
N VAL A 22 3.16 -23.61 -17.84
CA VAL A 22 2.30 -22.43 -17.86
C VAL A 22 3.04 -21.27 -18.53
N LYS A 23 2.57 -20.88 -19.71
CA LYS A 23 3.08 -19.70 -20.42
C LYS A 23 2.23 -18.49 -20.06
N THR A 24 2.82 -17.54 -19.33
CA THR A 24 2.22 -16.22 -19.14
C THR A 24 2.71 -15.27 -20.23
N PRO A 25 1.81 -14.63 -20.99
CA PRO A 25 2.23 -13.69 -22.01
C PRO A 25 2.85 -12.45 -21.35
N LYS A 26 3.96 -11.97 -21.90
CA LYS A 26 4.67 -10.78 -21.37
C LYS A 26 3.78 -9.53 -21.35
N SER A 27 2.81 -9.43 -22.26
CA SER A 27 1.82 -8.36 -22.30
C SER A 27 1.04 -8.24 -21.00
N ASP A 28 0.63 -9.37 -20.41
CA ASP A 28 -0.21 -9.39 -19.22
C ASP A 28 0.60 -8.98 -17.99
N ILE A 29 1.87 -9.42 -17.92
CA ILE A 29 2.81 -8.99 -16.89
C ILE A 29 3.04 -7.48 -16.97
N ASN A 30 3.30 -6.97 -18.18
CA ASN A 30 3.50 -5.53 -18.38
C ASN A 30 2.23 -4.74 -18.02
N ALA A 31 1.05 -5.21 -18.40
CA ALA A 31 -0.23 -4.58 -18.03
C ALA A 31 -0.43 -4.56 -16.50
N LEU A 32 -0.04 -5.63 -15.80
CA LEU A 32 -0.10 -5.73 -14.35
C LEU A 32 0.86 -4.75 -13.66
N ILE A 33 2.09 -4.62 -14.16
CA ILE A 33 3.08 -3.67 -13.65
C ILE A 33 2.57 -2.23 -13.86
N LEU A 34 2.05 -1.93 -15.05
CA LEU A 34 1.50 -0.62 -15.36
C LEU A 34 0.31 -0.28 -14.45
N ASP A 35 -0.59 -1.24 -14.20
CA ASP A 35 -1.71 -1.08 -13.27
C ASP A 35 -1.21 -0.75 -11.86
N TYR A 36 -0.19 -1.48 -11.36
CA TYR A 36 0.41 -1.20 -10.06
C TYR A 36 1.01 0.20 -9.96
N LEU A 37 1.85 0.60 -10.93
CA LEU A 37 2.48 1.92 -10.93
C LEU A 37 1.42 3.05 -10.95
N THR A 38 0.33 2.82 -11.66
CA THR A 38 -0.76 3.78 -11.80
C THR A 38 -1.63 3.86 -10.53
N MET A 39 -1.91 2.73 -9.89
CA MET A 39 -2.71 2.67 -8.67
C MET A 39 -1.94 3.18 -7.45
N GLU A 40 -0.66 2.81 -7.29
CA GLU A 40 0.15 3.28 -6.15
C GLU A 40 0.65 4.73 -6.30
N GLY A 41 0.33 5.39 -7.42
CA GLY A 41 0.59 6.81 -7.61
C GLY A 41 2.04 7.12 -7.99
N TYR A 42 2.64 6.30 -8.86
CA TYR A 42 3.96 6.50 -9.46
C TYR A 42 3.82 6.94 -10.94
N PRO A 43 3.37 8.18 -11.22
CA PRO A 43 2.98 8.60 -12.56
C PRO A 43 4.15 8.65 -13.55
N GLN A 44 5.33 9.08 -13.09
CA GLN A 44 6.52 9.16 -13.95
C GLN A 44 7.01 7.76 -14.33
N ALA A 45 7.03 6.83 -13.36
CA ALA A 45 7.38 5.45 -13.62
C ALA A 45 6.36 4.79 -14.57
N ALA A 46 5.06 5.00 -14.34
CA ALA A 46 4.00 4.50 -15.21
C ALA A 46 4.14 5.05 -16.65
N ALA A 47 4.42 6.35 -16.81
CA ALA A 47 4.56 6.99 -18.12
C ALA A 47 5.81 6.53 -18.89
N ASN A 48 6.93 6.32 -18.19
CA ASN A 48 8.14 5.79 -18.80
C ASN A 48 7.95 4.31 -19.17
N PHE A 49 7.39 3.53 -18.26
CA PHE A 49 7.11 2.12 -18.48
C PHE A 49 6.11 1.89 -19.62
N SER A 50 5.05 2.70 -19.72
CA SER A 50 4.07 2.59 -20.81
C SER A 50 4.71 2.85 -22.18
N LYS A 51 5.64 3.81 -22.27
CA LYS A 51 6.38 4.10 -23.51
C LYS A 51 7.32 2.95 -23.88
N GLU A 52 8.07 2.44 -22.91
CA GLU A 52 9.04 1.35 -23.14
C GLU A 52 8.36 0.02 -23.46
N ALA A 53 7.27 -0.31 -22.77
CA ALA A 53 6.50 -1.53 -23.00
C ALA A 53 5.50 -1.43 -24.17
N ASN A 54 5.44 -0.29 -24.87
CA ASN A 54 4.50 0.03 -25.94
C ASN A 54 3.03 -0.26 -25.55
N LEU A 55 2.66 0.12 -24.32
CA LEU A 55 1.32 -0.05 -23.77
C LEU A 55 0.49 1.24 -23.89
N PRO A 56 -0.82 1.14 -24.14
CA PRO A 56 -1.69 2.30 -24.10
C PRO A 56 -1.77 2.86 -22.67
N PRO A 57 -1.84 4.19 -22.50
CA PRO A 57 -2.03 4.80 -21.19
C PRO A 57 -3.38 4.35 -20.58
N GLN A 58 -3.34 3.88 -19.34
CA GLN A 58 -4.52 3.32 -18.65
C GLN A 58 -5.40 4.36 -17.97
N GLN A 59 -4.92 5.60 -17.79
CA GLN A 59 -5.64 6.68 -17.12
C GLN A 59 -5.51 8.00 -17.88
N ASP A 60 -6.52 8.84 -17.76
CA ASP A 60 -6.47 10.20 -18.27
C ASP A 60 -5.35 10.98 -17.57
N LYS A 61 -4.57 11.74 -18.35
CA LYS A 61 -3.47 12.58 -17.85
C LYS A 61 -3.98 13.61 -16.85
N SER A 62 -5.19 14.12 -17.06
CA SER A 62 -5.83 15.10 -16.16
C SER A 62 -6.04 14.50 -14.76
N PHE A 63 -6.56 13.27 -14.69
CA PHE A 63 -6.79 12.52 -13.45
C PHE A 63 -5.48 12.22 -12.71
N VAL A 64 -4.48 11.74 -13.45
CA VAL A 64 -3.15 11.44 -12.89
C VAL A 64 -2.51 12.70 -12.30
N HIS A 65 -2.60 13.82 -13.02
CA HIS A 65 -2.06 15.09 -12.56
C HIS A 65 -2.77 15.62 -11.31
N ALA A 66 -4.10 15.58 -11.27
CA ALA A 66 -4.88 15.99 -10.10
C ALA A 66 -4.51 15.18 -8.84
N ARG A 67 -4.42 13.85 -8.97
CA ARG A 67 -3.96 12.97 -7.87
C ARG A 67 -2.55 13.32 -7.40
N GLN A 68 -1.63 13.57 -8.33
CA GLN A 68 -0.26 13.93 -8.00
C GLN A 68 -0.19 15.27 -7.26
N GLN A 69 -0.98 16.26 -7.68
CA GLN A 69 -1.05 17.56 -7.00
C GLN A 69 -1.55 17.43 -5.57
N ILE A 70 -2.64 16.69 -5.34
CA ILE A 70 -3.18 16.43 -4.00
C ILE A 70 -2.14 15.73 -3.12
N ARG A 71 -1.49 14.67 -3.64
CA ARG A 71 -0.45 13.92 -2.91
C ARG A 71 0.75 14.81 -2.57
N SER A 72 1.19 15.65 -3.50
CA SER A 72 2.29 16.60 -3.30
C SER A 72 1.95 17.65 -2.24
N ALA A 73 0.72 18.18 -2.24
CA ALA A 73 0.27 19.12 -1.23
C ALA A 73 0.32 18.51 0.19
N ILE A 74 -0.09 17.25 0.34
CA ILE A 74 -0.02 16.52 1.63
C ILE A 74 1.43 16.34 2.08
N HIS A 75 2.31 15.84 1.20
CA HIS A 75 3.72 15.63 1.52
C HIS A 75 4.45 16.91 1.93
N ASN A 76 4.09 18.03 1.31
CA ASN A 76 4.62 19.35 1.62
C ASN A 76 3.98 20.01 2.85
N GLY A 77 3.04 19.35 3.53
CA GLY A 77 2.34 19.89 4.71
C GLY A 77 1.29 20.97 4.39
N LYS A 78 0.93 21.16 3.12
CA LYS A 78 -0.09 22.13 2.68
C LYS A 78 -1.47 21.49 2.68
N ILE A 79 -1.96 21.14 3.87
CA ILE A 79 -3.17 20.32 4.00
C ILE A 79 -4.44 21.08 3.59
N ASP A 80 -4.50 22.40 3.83
CA ASP A 80 -5.60 23.26 3.33
C ASP A 80 -5.73 23.20 1.80
N GLU A 81 -4.60 23.28 1.09
CA GLU A 81 -4.54 23.16 -0.36
C GLU A 81 -4.97 21.75 -0.80
N ALA A 82 -4.51 20.71 -0.11
CA ALA A 82 -4.89 19.33 -0.40
C ALA A 82 -6.40 19.09 -0.26
N ILE A 83 -7.03 19.59 0.82
CA ILE A 83 -8.49 19.48 1.04
C ILE A 83 -9.25 20.24 -0.05
N THR A 84 -8.80 21.44 -0.42
CA THR A 84 -9.43 22.25 -1.46
C THR A 84 -9.36 21.55 -2.82
N LEU A 85 -8.19 21.04 -3.19
CA LEU A 85 -7.99 20.27 -4.42
C LEU A 85 -8.81 18.98 -4.43
N LEU A 86 -8.91 18.29 -3.28
CA LEU A 86 -9.71 17.07 -3.15
C LEU A 86 -11.20 17.34 -3.34
N ASN A 87 -11.74 18.38 -2.72
CA ASN A 87 -13.14 18.79 -2.88
C ASN A 87 -13.45 19.27 -4.31
N HIS A 88 -12.51 19.97 -4.95
CA HIS A 88 -12.63 20.35 -6.35
C HIS A 88 -12.62 19.12 -7.27
N PHE A 89 -11.79 18.12 -6.96
CA PHE A 89 -11.73 16.88 -7.70
C PHE A 89 -13.02 16.06 -7.56
N ASN A 90 -13.49 15.86 -6.33
CA ASN A 90 -14.78 15.26 -6.05
C ASN A 90 -15.25 15.64 -4.63
N PRO A 91 -16.35 16.41 -4.49
CA PRO A 91 -16.83 16.88 -3.19
C PRO A 91 -17.35 15.74 -2.30
N GLU A 92 -17.77 14.61 -2.88
CA GLU A 92 -18.38 13.51 -2.13
C GLU A 92 -17.36 12.64 -1.37
N ILE A 93 -16.07 12.69 -1.74
CA ILE A 93 -15.03 11.80 -1.16
C ILE A 93 -14.97 11.97 0.36
N LEU A 94 -15.00 13.23 0.81
CA LEU A 94 -14.87 13.57 2.22
C LEU A 94 -16.16 13.35 3.01
N ASP A 95 -17.31 13.49 2.36
CA ASP A 95 -18.62 13.27 2.98
C ASP A 95 -18.90 11.76 3.17
N GLN A 96 -18.44 10.93 2.24
CA GLN A 96 -18.63 9.47 2.27
C GLN A 96 -17.57 8.73 3.10
N ASP A 97 -16.46 9.37 3.45
CA ASP A 97 -15.39 8.79 4.27
C ASP A 97 -15.03 9.68 5.48
N PRO A 98 -15.84 9.67 6.56
CA PRO A 98 -15.56 10.42 7.77
C PRO A 98 -14.20 10.12 8.41
N PRO A 99 -13.71 8.86 8.45
CA PRO A 99 -12.34 8.55 8.88
C PRO A 99 -11.26 9.28 8.08
N LEU A 100 -11.37 9.33 6.75
CA LEU A 100 -10.43 10.07 5.91
C LEU A 100 -10.44 11.56 6.22
N HIS A 101 -11.64 12.14 6.34
CA HIS A 101 -11.77 13.55 6.66
C HIS A 101 -11.16 13.89 8.02
N PHE A 102 -11.41 13.04 9.04
CA PHE A 102 -10.80 13.20 10.35
C PHE A 102 -9.27 13.11 10.29
N ALA A 103 -8.72 12.15 9.55
CA ALA A 103 -7.28 11.99 9.39
C ALA A 103 -6.61 13.21 8.73
N LEU A 104 -7.25 13.82 7.73
CA LEU A 104 -6.78 15.07 7.11
C LEU A 104 -6.79 16.24 8.09
N LEU A 105 -7.85 16.41 8.86
CA LEU A 105 -7.91 17.47 9.88
C LEU A 105 -6.91 17.27 11.01
N ARG A 106 -6.69 16.01 11.44
CA ARG A 106 -5.67 15.68 12.43
C ARG A 106 -4.28 16.03 11.90
N LEU A 107 -3.98 15.70 10.65
CA LEU A 107 -2.73 16.09 10.03
C LEU A 107 -2.59 17.61 9.93
N GLN A 108 -3.66 18.32 9.59
CA GLN A 108 -3.68 19.79 9.59
C GLN A 108 -3.41 20.37 10.98
N LEU A 109 -3.98 19.78 12.03
CA LEU A 109 -3.71 20.17 13.42
C LEU A 109 -2.22 20.01 13.75
N VAL A 110 -1.61 18.87 13.38
CA VAL A 110 -0.17 18.62 13.56
C VAL A 110 0.68 19.68 12.84
N GLU A 111 0.35 20.01 11.60
CA GLU A 111 1.08 21.06 10.84
C GLU A 111 0.96 22.43 11.51
N ARG A 112 -0.22 22.79 12.03
CA ARG A 112 -0.44 24.02 12.79
C ARG A 112 0.36 24.04 14.10
N ILE A 113 0.44 22.91 14.82
CA ILE A 113 1.28 22.76 16.02
C ILE A 113 2.75 22.98 15.66
N ARG A 114 3.24 22.40 14.55
CA ARG A 114 4.61 22.59 14.09
C ARG A 114 4.92 24.06 13.77
N GLN A 115 3.99 24.76 13.13
CA GLN A 115 4.12 26.19 12.82
C GLN A 115 4.11 27.05 14.09
N ALA A 116 3.21 26.77 15.04
CA ALA A 116 3.12 27.48 16.31
C ALA A 116 4.40 27.34 17.15
N ASN A 117 4.96 26.13 17.22
CA ASN A 117 6.25 25.86 17.87
C ASN A 117 7.40 26.67 17.24
N SER A 118 7.33 26.95 15.93
CA SER A 118 8.37 27.72 15.22
C SER A 118 8.18 29.23 15.33
N SER A 119 6.96 29.70 15.60
CA SER A 119 6.56 31.12 15.47
C SER A 119 6.37 31.84 16.81
N GLY A 120 6.80 31.23 17.93
CA GLY A 120 6.75 31.84 19.26
C GLY A 120 5.70 31.26 20.22
N ASN A 121 5.26 30.02 19.99
CA ASN A 121 4.38 29.25 20.90
C ASN A 121 2.98 29.87 21.12
N ASP A 122 2.42 30.56 20.12
CA ASP A 122 1.00 30.92 20.15
C ASP A 122 0.12 29.74 19.69
N PHE A 123 -0.48 29.07 20.67
CA PHE A 123 -1.36 27.93 20.43
C PHE A 123 -2.85 28.29 20.43
N ALA A 124 -3.22 29.54 20.69
CA ALA A 124 -4.63 29.97 20.68
C ALA A 124 -5.36 29.64 19.36
N PRO A 125 -4.80 29.91 18.15
CA PRO A 125 -5.46 29.54 16.90
C PRO A 125 -5.52 28.02 16.68
N VAL A 126 -4.55 27.28 17.22
CA VAL A 126 -4.47 25.81 17.11
C VAL A 126 -5.58 25.16 17.94
N VAL A 127 -5.75 25.60 19.19
CA VAL A 127 -6.81 25.11 20.09
C VAL A 127 -8.19 25.45 19.52
N LYS A 128 -8.37 26.68 19.01
CA LYS A 128 -9.63 27.08 18.36
C LYS A 128 -9.97 26.19 17.17
N PHE A 129 -8.99 25.89 16.31
CA PHE A 129 -9.19 24.97 15.19
C PHE A 129 -9.60 23.56 15.66
N ALA A 130 -8.96 23.03 16.70
CA ALA A 130 -9.31 21.73 17.26
C ALA A 130 -10.75 21.71 17.81
N GLN A 131 -11.18 22.77 18.50
CA GLN A 131 -12.53 22.92 19.02
C GLN A 131 -13.59 23.04 17.91
N ASP A 132 -13.32 23.84 16.89
CA ASP A 132 -14.29 24.12 15.82
C ASP A 132 -14.41 22.94 14.84
N GLN A 133 -13.31 22.28 14.49
CA GLN A 133 -13.27 21.32 13.37
C GLN A 133 -13.14 19.86 13.81
N LEU A 134 -12.36 19.56 14.85
CA LEU A 134 -12.10 18.18 15.29
C LEU A 134 -13.04 17.73 16.41
N ALA A 135 -13.32 18.57 17.40
CA ALA A 135 -14.11 18.17 18.57
C ALA A 135 -15.52 17.63 18.22
N PRO A 136 -16.29 18.22 17.28
CA PRO A 136 -17.60 17.70 16.89
C PRO A 136 -17.53 16.31 16.25
N ARG A 137 -16.38 15.97 15.63
CA ARG A 137 -16.16 14.68 14.97
C ARG A 137 -15.55 13.65 15.91
N ALA A 138 -14.65 14.07 16.78
CA ALA A 138 -14.01 13.22 17.79
C ALA A 138 -15.03 12.63 18.77
N SER A 139 -16.09 13.37 19.10
CA SER A 139 -17.16 12.88 19.98
C SER A 139 -17.99 11.73 19.36
N THR A 140 -17.91 11.53 18.05
CA THR A 140 -18.69 10.48 17.36
C THR A 140 -18.11 9.08 17.49
N LYS A 141 -16.79 8.96 17.70
CA LYS A 141 -16.07 7.69 17.80
C LYS A 141 -14.94 7.77 18.80
N LYS A 142 -14.83 6.76 19.66
CA LYS A 142 -13.78 6.67 20.67
C LYS A 142 -12.36 6.76 20.08
N GLU A 143 -12.12 6.08 18.96
CA GLU A 143 -10.82 6.09 18.27
C GLU A 143 -10.40 7.50 17.86
N PHE A 144 -11.33 8.33 17.40
CA PHE A 144 -11.03 9.72 17.02
C PHE A 144 -10.73 10.61 18.23
N LEU A 145 -11.38 10.32 19.36
CA LEU A 145 -11.08 11.03 20.61
C LEU A 145 -9.67 10.70 21.10
N GLU A 146 -9.30 9.41 21.11
CA GLU A 146 -7.96 8.95 21.50
C GLU A 146 -6.88 9.59 20.60
N ASP A 147 -7.11 9.61 19.28
CA ASP A 147 -6.23 10.25 18.30
C ASP A 147 -6.10 11.77 18.50
N LEU A 148 -7.20 12.44 18.85
CA LEU A 148 -7.22 13.88 19.13
C LEU A 148 -6.46 14.17 20.42
N GLU A 149 -6.71 13.42 21.49
CA GLU A 149 -6.01 13.54 22.76
C GLU A 149 -4.50 13.37 22.58
N GLU A 150 -4.06 12.35 21.85
CA GLU A 150 -2.65 12.11 21.55
C GLU A 150 -2.01 13.31 20.83
N THR A 151 -2.74 13.91 19.88
CA THR A 151 -2.28 15.08 19.13
C THR A 151 -2.25 16.34 20.01
N MET A 152 -3.23 16.51 20.91
CA MET A 152 -3.30 17.66 21.84
C MET A 152 -2.22 17.61 22.91
N VAL A 153 -1.74 16.42 23.30
CA VAL A 153 -0.60 16.27 24.20
C VAL A 153 0.63 17.03 23.66
N MET A 154 0.80 17.11 22.33
CA MET A 154 1.92 17.81 21.69
C MET A 154 2.01 19.30 22.05
N LEU A 155 0.91 19.93 22.49
CA LEU A 155 0.89 21.34 22.88
C LEU A 155 1.61 21.61 24.21
N PHE A 156 1.71 20.59 25.08
CA PHE A 156 2.28 20.74 26.43
C PHE A 156 3.78 20.45 26.48
N PHE A 157 4.34 19.85 25.43
CA PHE A 157 5.74 19.45 25.37
C PHE A 157 6.50 20.31 24.35
N THR A 158 7.67 20.79 24.76
CA THR A 158 8.65 21.31 23.80
C THR A 158 9.14 20.17 22.89
N PRO A 159 9.52 20.45 21.62
CA PRO A 159 9.97 19.42 20.68
C PRO A 159 11.04 18.47 21.27
N ASP A 160 11.97 19.02 22.04
CA ASP A 160 13.10 18.27 22.63
C ASP A 160 12.70 17.32 23.78
N LYS A 161 11.53 17.52 24.38
CA LYS A 161 11.03 16.73 25.53
C LYS A 161 9.77 15.92 25.20
N MET A 162 9.44 15.84 23.92
CA MET A 162 8.24 15.17 23.45
C MET A 162 8.40 13.65 23.58
N PRO A 163 7.40 12.91 24.10
CA PRO A 163 7.48 11.45 24.16
C PRO A 163 7.51 10.83 22.76
N ALA A 164 8.07 9.61 22.66
CA ALA A 164 8.34 8.97 21.37
C ALA A 164 7.08 8.77 20.49
N ALA A 165 5.91 8.57 21.09
CA ALA A 165 4.65 8.44 20.36
C ALA A 165 4.30 9.74 19.61
N GLN A 166 4.40 10.88 20.28
CA GLN A 166 4.12 12.20 19.71
C GLN A 166 5.21 12.65 18.72
N GLN A 167 6.46 12.24 18.93
CA GLN A 167 7.53 12.46 17.94
C GLN A 167 7.23 11.77 16.61
N ARG A 168 6.60 10.59 16.62
CA ARG A 168 6.15 9.93 15.38
C ARG A 168 5.09 10.73 14.64
N LEU A 169 4.21 11.45 15.35
CA LEU A 169 3.25 12.34 14.71
C LEU A 169 3.92 13.50 13.98
N LEU A 170 5.12 13.92 14.42
CA LEU A 170 5.94 14.92 13.73
C LEU A 170 6.78 14.34 12.59
N SER A 171 6.87 13.02 12.45
CA SER A 171 7.62 12.37 11.39
C SER A 171 6.88 12.46 10.04
N PRO A 172 7.58 12.31 8.90
CA PRO A 172 6.94 12.27 7.59
C PRO A 172 6.01 11.06 7.41
N ASP A 173 6.13 10.02 8.23
CA ASP A 173 5.37 8.77 8.14
C ASP A 173 3.86 9.02 8.18
N LEU A 174 3.40 9.94 9.04
CA LEU A 174 1.98 10.28 9.13
C LEU A 174 1.47 10.95 7.83
N ARG A 175 2.29 11.80 7.20
CA ARG A 175 1.93 12.42 5.91
C ARG A 175 1.83 11.36 4.83
N GLU A 176 2.74 10.39 4.82
CA GLU A 176 2.73 9.28 3.88
C GLU A 176 1.47 8.41 4.04
N GLU A 177 1.13 8.03 5.28
CA GLU A 177 -0.06 7.23 5.56
C GLU A 177 -1.35 7.93 5.12
N VAL A 178 -1.50 9.22 5.45
CA VAL A 178 -2.67 10.01 5.05
C VAL A 178 -2.71 10.21 3.54
N ALA A 179 -1.57 10.47 2.89
CA ALA A 179 -1.47 10.58 1.44
C ALA A 179 -1.92 9.28 0.75
N ASP A 180 -1.53 8.12 1.29
CA ASP A 180 -1.96 6.82 0.78
C ASP A 180 -3.45 6.56 0.98
N LYS A 181 -4.02 6.96 2.12
CA LYS A 181 -5.47 6.89 2.37
C LYS A 181 -6.24 7.76 1.37
N VAL A 182 -5.81 9.00 1.16
CA VAL A 182 -6.40 9.91 0.16
C VAL A 182 -6.31 9.31 -1.25
N ASN A 183 -5.13 8.76 -1.61
CA ASN A 183 -4.92 8.14 -2.90
C ASN A 183 -5.89 6.98 -3.16
N LYS A 184 -6.06 6.09 -2.17
CA LYS A 184 -7.00 4.96 -2.24
C LYS A 184 -8.45 5.44 -2.35
N ALA A 185 -8.83 6.49 -1.64
CA ALA A 185 -10.19 7.05 -1.70
C ALA A 185 -10.51 7.66 -3.07
N ILE A 186 -9.58 8.42 -3.66
CA ILE A 186 -9.72 8.96 -5.02
C ILE A 186 -9.89 7.84 -6.04
N LEU A 187 -9.06 6.80 -5.95
CA LEU A 187 -9.13 5.63 -6.83
C LEU A 187 -10.44 4.87 -6.69
N PHE A 188 -10.92 4.71 -5.47
CA PHE A 188 -12.19 4.04 -5.19
C PHE A 188 -13.36 4.76 -5.87
N HIS A 189 -13.42 6.09 -5.76
CA HIS A 189 -14.48 6.86 -6.42
C HIS A 189 -14.37 6.84 -7.95
N HIS A 190 -13.16 6.83 -8.49
CA HIS A 190 -12.97 6.87 -9.94
C HIS A 190 -13.20 5.50 -10.62
N SER A 191 -12.68 4.42 -10.02
CA SER A 191 -12.61 3.10 -10.66
C SER A 191 -13.41 2.01 -9.95
N LYS A 192 -14.02 2.32 -8.80
CA LYS A 192 -14.59 1.34 -7.84
C LYS A 192 -13.60 0.28 -7.36
N ARG A 193 -12.30 0.44 -7.64
CA ARG A 193 -11.21 -0.43 -7.16
C ARG A 193 -10.35 0.36 -6.17
N ARG A 194 -9.95 -0.30 -5.08
CA ARG A 194 -9.12 0.29 -4.00
C ARG A 194 -7.64 -0.07 -4.10
N GLU A 195 -7.29 -1.06 -4.93
CA GLU A 195 -5.94 -1.63 -4.99
C GLU A 195 -5.62 -2.18 -6.38
N ALA A 196 -4.33 -2.24 -6.68
CA ALA A 196 -3.79 -2.85 -7.89
C ALA A 196 -4.09 -4.36 -7.96
N ALA A 197 -4.26 -4.86 -9.18
CA ALA A 197 -4.51 -6.28 -9.44
C ALA A 197 -3.42 -7.19 -8.87
N ILE A 198 -2.16 -6.73 -8.84
CA ILE A 198 -1.04 -7.51 -8.26
C ILE A 198 -1.26 -7.84 -6.78
N ARG A 199 -1.85 -6.93 -5.99
CA ARG A 199 -2.14 -7.18 -4.57
C ARG A 199 -3.20 -8.27 -4.42
N GLN A 200 -4.19 -8.29 -5.31
CA GLN A 200 -5.22 -9.34 -5.35
C GLN A 200 -4.63 -10.70 -5.72
N ILE A 201 -3.72 -10.73 -6.70
CA ILE A 201 -3.03 -11.96 -7.11
C ILE A 201 -2.17 -12.53 -5.98
N VAL A 202 -1.44 -11.69 -5.24
CA VAL A 202 -0.65 -12.14 -4.09
C VAL A 202 -1.53 -12.76 -2.99
N ARG A 203 -2.68 -12.16 -2.68
CA ARG A 203 -3.64 -12.74 -1.73
C ARG A 203 -4.23 -14.05 -2.26
N MET A 204 -4.60 -14.10 -3.53
CA MET A 204 -5.13 -15.30 -4.17
C MET A 204 -4.12 -16.45 -4.19
N ARG A 205 -2.83 -16.14 -4.42
CA ARG A 205 -1.74 -17.09 -4.30
C ARG A 205 -1.65 -17.66 -2.88
N ALA A 206 -1.58 -16.81 -1.86
CA ALA A 206 -1.51 -17.26 -0.46
C ALA A 206 -2.72 -18.14 -0.08
N TRP A 207 -3.92 -17.77 -0.53
CA TRP A 207 -5.12 -18.58 -0.36
C TRP A 207 -5.02 -19.93 -1.06
N ALA A 208 -4.59 -19.96 -2.32
CA ALA A 208 -4.46 -21.20 -3.10
C ALA A 208 -3.42 -22.16 -2.50
N GLU A 209 -2.31 -21.62 -1.98
CA GLU A 209 -1.29 -22.38 -1.27
C GLU A 209 -1.85 -23.04 0.00
N ASN A 210 -2.60 -22.30 0.81
CA ASN A 210 -3.24 -22.84 2.01
C ASN A 210 -4.23 -23.95 1.67
N VAL A 211 -5.11 -23.72 0.69
CA VAL A 211 -6.11 -24.72 0.26
C VAL A 211 -5.44 -25.98 -0.30
N ALA A 212 -4.34 -25.85 -1.03
CA ALA A 212 -3.61 -26.99 -1.55
C ALA A 212 -2.97 -27.83 -0.43
N ARG A 213 -2.42 -27.17 0.60
CA ARG A 213 -1.87 -27.84 1.80
C ARG A 213 -2.94 -28.55 2.61
N GLU A 214 -4.10 -27.91 2.81
CA GLU A 214 -5.25 -28.54 3.49
C GLU A 214 -5.73 -29.80 2.78
N LYS A 215 -5.74 -29.78 1.45
CA LYS A 215 -6.13 -30.93 0.60
C LYS A 215 -5.02 -31.95 0.41
N LYS A 216 -3.85 -31.76 1.05
CA LYS A 216 -2.66 -32.62 0.93
C LYS A 216 -2.24 -32.85 -0.52
N LEU A 217 -2.35 -31.81 -1.35
CA LEU A 217 -1.85 -31.83 -2.72
C LEU A 217 -0.32 -31.72 -2.71
N ASP A 218 0.32 -32.31 -3.72
CA ASP A 218 1.77 -32.29 -3.92
C ASP A 218 2.23 -30.88 -4.33
N VAL A 219 2.63 -30.09 -3.33
CA VAL A 219 3.09 -28.69 -3.42
C VAL A 219 4.34 -28.53 -2.52
N PRO A 220 5.39 -27.82 -2.97
CA PRO A 220 6.58 -27.56 -2.15
C PRO A 220 6.28 -26.83 -0.83
N ASP A 221 7.08 -27.10 0.21
CA ASP A 221 6.94 -26.47 1.53
C ASP A 221 7.18 -24.96 1.49
N ILE A 222 8.03 -24.50 0.57
CA ILE A 222 8.30 -23.09 0.30
C ILE A 222 8.18 -22.89 -1.21
N ILE A 223 7.30 -21.98 -1.61
CA ILE A 223 7.26 -21.47 -2.99
C ILE A 223 7.81 -20.05 -2.93
N ASP A 224 8.99 -19.84 -3.50
CA ASP A 224 9.62 -18.52 -3.53
C ASP A 224 8.86 -17.58 -4.48
N LEU A 225 8.82 -16.30 -4.11
CA LEU A 225 8.34 -15.20 -4.94
C LEU A 225 9.41 -14.72 -5.93
N GLY A 226 10.64 -15.24 -5.82
CA GLY A 226 11.78 -14.88 -6.67
C GLY A 226 12.28 -13.46 -6.40
N LEU A 227 11.94 -12.89 -5.24
CA LEU A 227 12.40 -11.56 -4.81
C LEU A 227 13.83 -11.62 -4.23
N ASN A 228 14.29 -12.81 -3.84
CA ASN A 228 15.61 -13.05 -3.28
C ASN A 228 16.56 -13.59 -4.36
N ALA A 229 17.04 -12.71 -5.25
CA ALA A 229 17.96 -13.09 -6.33
C ALA A 229 19.36 -13.57 -5.87
N THR A 230 19.60 -13.82 -4.58
CA THR A 230 20.94 -14.05 -4.01
C THR A 230 21.11 -15.30 -3.13
N ALA A 231 20.10 -16.17 -3.00
CA ALA A 231 20.22 -17.34 -2.11
C ALA A 231 20.40 -18.69 -2.81
N ASP A 232 20.27 -18.77 -4.13
CA ASP A 232 20.14 -20.06 -4.83
C ASP A 232 21.45 -20.68 -5.36
N ASN A 233 22.60 -20.28 -4.83
CA ASN A 233 23.90 -20.84 -5.24
C ASN A 233 24.75 -21.42 -4.10
N ARG A 234 24.15 -21.78 -2.95
CA ARG A 234 24.90 -22.32 -1.79
C ARG A 234 24.34 -23.58 -1.12
N PHE A 235 23.37 -24.28 -1.73
CA PHE A 235 22.78 -25.48 -1.11
C PHE A 235 22.94 -26.75 -1.94
N HIS A 236 23.94 -26.84 -2.82
CA HIS A 236 24.22 -28.08 -3.59
C HIS A 236 25.63 -28.66 -3.43
N ASP A 237 26.45 -28.13 -2.53
CA ASP A 237 27.68 -28.82 -2.12
C ASP A 237 27.62 -29.12 -0.63
N HIS A 238 27.93 -30.36 -0.26
CA HIS A 238 27.99 -30.95 1.09
C HIS A 238 26.80 -31.79 1.57
N GLU A 239 26.41 -32.82 0.81
CA GLU A 239 25.77 -34.02 1.40
C GLU A 239 26.37 -35.36 0.92
N HIS A 240 27.64 -35.38 0.50
CA HIS A 240 28.36 -36.66 0.29
C HIS A 240 29.81 -36.58 0.76
N GLU A 241 30.03 -36.64 2.07
CA GLU A 241 31.20 -37.33 2.64
C GLU A 241 31.11 -37.37 4.17
N ALA A 242 30.72 -38.52 4.72
CA ALA A 242 31.28 -39.16 5.92
C ALA A 242 30.27 -40.15 6.52
N MET A 243 30.39 -41.42 6.15
CA MET A 243 30.30 -42.56 7.09
C MET A 243 30.55 -43.86 6.31
N ILE A 244 31.79 -44.34 6.34
CA ILE A 244 32.05 -45.78 6.31
C ILE A 244 32.95 -46.08 7.50
N THR A 245 32.34 -46.69 8.50
CA THR A 245 32.96 -47.44 9.58
C THR A 245 33.63 -48.68 8.98
N THR A 246 34.91 -48.90 9.27
CA THR A 246 35.50 -50.20 9.59
C THR A 246 36.83 -50.01 10.28
#